data_AF-A0A0R3PZE5-F1
#
_entry.id   AF-A0A0R3PZE5-F1
#
_cell.length_a   1.000
_cell.length_b   1.000
_cell.length_c   1.000
_cell.angle_alpha   90.00
_cell.angle_beta   90.00
_cell.angle_gamma   90.00
#
_symmetry.space_group_name_H-M   'P 1'
#
loop_
_entity.id
_entity.type
_entity.pdbx_description
1 polymer ?
#
loop_
_entity_poly.entity_id
_entity_poly.type
_entity_poly.pdbx_seq_one_letter_code
_entity_poly.pdbx_strand_id
1 'polypeptide(L)'
;MVNYENPFHYNFFAFYIFFGTILLVLNLQTMLVIRRSKRLWALSAYRLIFFSSAADAVNCGAQVAAVAITIRTPVIHPTLNSFLGAIFTMSYAMRCPTVFFLAFNRFIAVVFPKKMDLIFDKKKTMIILILCSLFGAFTGALCLSGEIRSMWNPYIPKFYFTSGFYYTITGLWWDK
;
A
#
# COMPACT_ATOMS: atom_id res chain seq x y z
N MET A 1 -11.70 24.80 17.69
CA MET A 1 -11.28 23.44 17.30
C MET A 1 -12.19 22.97 16.19
N VAL A 2 -11.64 22.56 15.05
CA VAL A 2 -12.43 21.95 13.97
C VAL A 2 -12.81 20.54 14.43
N ASN A 3 -14.10 20.28 14.55
CA ASN A 3 -14.64 18.99 15.01
C ASN A 3 -15.27 18.24 13.84
N TYR A 4 -15.37 16.92 13.97
CA TYR A 4 -16.10 16.10 13.01
C TYR A 4 -17.59 16.42 13.06
N GLU A 5 -18.20 16.63 11.89
CA GLU A 5 -19.65 16.81 11.76
C GLU A 5 -20.41 15.50 12.00
N ASN A 6 -19.81 14.36 11.65
CA ASN A 6 -20.44 13.05 11.77
C ASN A 6 -20.26 12.48 13.20
N PRO A 7 -21.35 12.26 13.97
CA PRO A 7 -21.25 11.68 15.31
C PRO A 7 -20.73 10.23 15.31
N PHE A 8 -20.82 9.51 14.19
CA PHE A 8 -20.34 8.13 14.06
C PHE A 8 -18.88 8.01 13.66
N HIS A 9 -18.16 9.12 13.43
CA HIS A 9 -16.76 9.09 12.98
C HIS A 9 -15.88 8.24 13.91
N TYR A 10 -16.07 8.36 15.23
CA TYR A 10 -15.24 7.68 16.20
C TYR A 10 -15.36 6.16 16.10
N ASN A 11 -16.59 5.65 16.01
CA ASN A 11 -16.85 4.22 15.87
C ASN A 11 -16.31 3.68 14.53
N PHE A 12 -16.48 4.43 13.45
CA PHE A 12 -15.94 4.06 12.15
C PHE A 12 -14.41 4.00 12.18
N PHE A 13 -13.75 5.01 12.75
CA PHE A 13 -12.29 5.08 12.84
C PHE A 13 -11.74 3.97 13.74
N ALA A 14 -12.39 3.70 14.88
CA ALA A 14 -12.03 2.60 15.76
C ALA A 14 -12.14 1.25 15.06
N PHE A 15 -13.24 1.00 14.34
CA PHE A 15 -13.40 -0.20 13.51
C PHE A 15 -12.33 -0.31 12.44
N TYR A 16 -12.03 0.81 11.75
CA TYR A 16 -11.03 0.87 10.70
C TYR A 16 -9.62 0.54 11.23
N ILE A 17 -9.23 1.12 12.37
CA ILE A 17 -7.96 0.82 13.04
C ILE A 17 -7.90 -0.65 13.44
N PHE A 18 -8.98 -1.17 14.04
CA PHE A 18 -9.06 -2.57 14.46
C PHE A 18 -8.89 -3.53 13.28
N PHE A 19 -9.70 -3.34 12.23
CA PHE A 19 -9.66 -4.17 11.03
C PHE A 19 -8.31 -4.04 10.30
N GLY A 20 -7.80 -2.82 10.13
CA GLY A 20 -6.50 -2.56 9.52
C GLY A 20 -5.34 -3.21 10.28
N THR A 21 -5.41 -3.24 11.62
CA THR A 21 -4.40 -3.89 12.47
C THR A 21 -4.46 -5.42 12.33
N ILE A 22 -5.65 -6.01 12.24
CA ILE A 22 -5.80 -7.45 11.96
C ILE A 22 -5.17 -7.80 10.62
N LEU A 23 -5.49 -7.03 9.56
CA LEU A 23 -4.91 -7.25 8.23
C LEU A 23 -3.38 -7.09 8.21
N LEU A 24 -2.85 -6.11 8.95
CA LEU A 24 -1.42 -5.92 9.12
C LEU A 24 -0.78 -7.17 9.76
N VAL A 25 -1.35 -7.67 10.86
CA VAL A 25 -0.87 -8.86 11.56
C VAL A 25 -0.90 -10.09 10.66
N LEU A 26 -1.99 -10.31 9.91
CA LEU A 26 -2.11 -11.46 8.99
C LEU A 26 -1.06 -11.41 7.87
N ASN A 27 -0.76 -10.23 7.33
CA ASN A 27 0.30 -10.06 6.33
C ASN A 27 1.70 -10.33 6.92
N LEU A 28 1.98 -9.83 8.14
CA LEU A 28 3.23 -10.10 8.84
C LEU A 28 3.38 -11.60 9.17
N GLN A 29 2.31 -12.27 9.59
CA GLN A 29 2.31 -13.71 9.84
C GLN A 29 2.60 -14.49 8.56
N THR A 30 1.96 -14.13 7.44
CA THR A 30 2.22 -14.74 6.12
C THR A 30 3.68 -14.63 5.74
N MET A 31 4.26 -13.43 5.90
CA MET A 31 5.69 -13.20 5.66
C MET A 31 6.58 -14.09 6.54
N LEU A 32 6.28 -14.18 7.84
CA LEU A 32 7.04 -15.00 8.79
C LEU A 32 6.99 -16.49 8.45
N VAL A 33 5.81 -17.02 8.14
CA VAL A 33 5.62 -18.44 7.77
C VAL A 33 6.41 -18.78 6.51
N ILE A 34 6.31 -17.95 5.47
CA ILE A 34 7.01 -18.16 4.21
C ILE A 34 8.53 -18.08 4.40
N ARG A 35 9.01 -17.08 5.16
CA ARG A 35 10.45 -16.88 5.39
C ARG A 35 11.08 -17.99 6.23
N ARG A 36 10.34 -18.54 7.20
CA ARG A 36 10.83 -19.66 8.04
C ARG A 36 10.86 -21.00 7.31
N SER A 37 9.98 -21.21 6.33
CA SER A 37 9.91 -22.47 5.60
C SER A 37 10.78 -22.48 4.33
N LYS A 38 11.90 -23.20 4.37
CA LYS A 38 12.77 -23.41 3.18
C LYS A 38 12.00 -24.00 1.99
N ARG A 39 11.03 -24.88 2.24
CA ARG A 39 10.20 -25.52 1.19
C ARG A 39 9.29 -24.51 0.50
N LEU A 40 8.65 -23.62 1.27
CA LEU A 40 7.80 -22.57 0.70
C LEU A 40 8.66 -21.54 -0.04
N TRP A 41 9.78 -21.12 0.54
CA TRP A 41 10.68 -20.16 -0.08
C TRP A 41 11.32 -20.67 -1.38
N ALA A 42 11.40 -21.98 -1.60
CA ALA A 42 11.90 -22.56 -2.85
C ALA A 42 10.98 -22.23 -4.04
N LEU A 43 9.68 -22.13 -3.81
CA LEU A 43 8.65 -21.92 -4.83
C LEU A 43 8.50 -20.44 -5.18
N SER A 44 8.47 -20.13 -6.48
CA SER A 44 8.35 -18.74 -6.99
C SER A 44 7.05 -18.06 -6.55
N ALA A 45 5.92 -18.78 -6.55
CA ALA A 45 4.63 -18.29 -6.09
C ALA A 45 4.70 -17.69 -4.68
N TYR A 46 5.37 -18.36 -3.75
CA TYR A 46 5.45 -17.91 -2.35
C TYR A 46 6.37 -16.70 -2.18
N ARG A 47 7.36 -16.51 -3.05
CA ARG A 47 8.15 -15.26 -3.06
C ARG A 47 7.32 -14.07 -3.53
N LEU A 48 6.47 -14.28 -4.53
CA LEU A 48 5.50 -13.27 -5.00
C LEU A 48 4.47 -12.95 -3.90
N ILE A 49 3.93 -13.98 -3.22
CA ILE A 49 3.02 -13.80 -2.08
C ILE A 49 3.71 -13.05 -0.95
N PHE A 50 4.94 -13.43 -0.57
CA PHE A 50 5.72 -12.74 0.46
C PHE A 50 5.86 -11.24 0.15
N PHE A 51 6.20 -10.91 -1.09
CA PHE A 51 6.36 -9.53 -1.51
C PHE A 51 5.03 -8.76 -1.54
N SER A 52 3.95 -9.39 -2.03
CA SER A 52 2.61 -8.80 -1.97
C SER A 52 2.18 -8.53 -0.52
N SER A 53 2.42 -9.47 0.39
CA SER A 53 2.12 -9.30 1.81
C SER A 53 2.95 -8.20 2.46
N ALA A 54 4.21 -8.03 2.05
CA ALA A 54 5.03 -6.91 2.50
C ALA A 54 4.46 -5.56 2.05
N ALA A 55 4.05 -5.46 0.78
CA ALA A 55 3.40 -4.26 0.27
C ALA A 55 2.07 -3.98 0.99
N ASP A 56 1.24 -5.01 1.20
CA ASP A 56 -0.04 -4.89 1.92
C ASP A 56 0.15 -4.48 3.38
N ALA A 57 1.19 -4.99 4.06
CA ALA A 57 1.52 -4.57 5.41
C ALA A 57 1.89 -3.08 5.48
N VAL A 58 2.72 -2.59 4.55
CA VAL A 58 3.08 -1.17 4.46
C VAL A 58 1.83 -0.32 4.18
N ASN A 59 0.97 -0.77 3.27
CA ASN A 59 -0.26 -0.08 2.93
C ASN A 59 -1.23 0.02 4.14
N CYS A 60 -1.47 -1.10 4.82
CA CYS A 60 -2.30 -1.15 6.03
C CYS A 60 -1.72 -0.24 7.13
N GLY A 61 -0.39 -0.27 7.32
CA GLY A 61 0.30 0.58 8.28
C GLY A 61 0.09 2.07 7.98
N ALA A 62 0.22 2.50 6.73
CA ALA A 62 -0.01 3.88 6.33
C ALA A 62 -1.47 4.33 6.56
N GLN A 63 -2.44 3.48 6.25
CA GLN A 63 -3.86 3.77 6.48
C GLN A 63 -4.20 3.83 7.98
N VAL A 64 -3.74 2.86 8.77
CA VAL A 64 -3.93 2.87 10.23
C VAL A 64 -3.28 4.09 10.86
N ALA A 65 -2.07 4.47 10.43
CA ALA A 65 -1.40 5.67 10.92
C ALA A 65 -2.19 6.94 10.60
N ALA A 66 -2.68 7.10 9.36
CA ALA A 66 -3.46 8.26 8.95
C ALA A 66 -4.75 8.41 9.77
N VAL A 67 -5.47 7.31 9.98
CA VAL A 67 -6.70 7.27 10.79
C VAL A 67 -6.40 7.53 12.26
N ALA A 68 -5.35 6.93 12.82
CA ALA A 68 -4.96 7.13 14.22
C ALA A 68 -4.56 8.57 14.52
N ILE A 69 -3.81 9.21 13.62
CA ILE A 69 -3.44 10.63 13.74
C ILE A 69 -4.68 11.52 13.72
N THR A 70 -5.64 11.20 12.87
CA THR A 70 -6.85 12.03 12.68
C THR A 70 -8.02 11.63 13.59
N ILE A 71 -7.88 10.65 14.49
CA ILE A 71 -9.02 10.14 15.27
C ILE A 71 -9.71 11.19 16.15
N ARG A 72 -8.94 12.15 16.69
CA ARG A 72 -9.47 13.22 17.56
C ARG A 72 -9.74 14.52 16.81
N THR A 73 -9.00 14.79 15.75
CA THR A 73 -9.08 16.03 14.98
C THR A 73 -8.94 15.74 13.48
N PRO A 74 -9.71 16.40 12.61
CA PRO A 74 -9.60 16.24 11.16
C PRO A 74 -8.38 16.98 10.56
N VAL A 75 -7.40 17.35 11.40
CA VAL A 75 -6.26 18.17 11.00
C VAL A 75 -5.01 17.30 10.99
N ILE A 76 -4.37 17.22 9.84
CA ILE A 76 -3.09 16.53 9.64
C ILE A 76 -2.12 17.47 8.95
N HIS A 77 -0.86 17.48 9.38
CA HIS A 77 0.16 18.33 8.78
C HIS A 77 0.36 17.98 7.28
N PRO A 78 0.38 18.96 6.36
CA PRO A 78 0.41 18.69 4.91
C PRO A 78 1.56 17.78 4.47
N THR A 79 2.77 17.98 5.01
CA THR A 79 3.94 17.16 4.69
C THR A 79 3.77 15.71 5.15
N LEU A 80 3.20 15.51 6.34
CA LEU A 80 2.95 14.17 6.87
C LEU A 80 1.85 13.46 6.07
N ASN A 81 0.80 14.20 5.69
CA ASN A 81 -0.27 13.67 4.85
C ASN A 81 0.24 13.24 3.48
N SER A 82 1.02 14.10 2.81
CA SER A 82 1.63 13.80 1.52
C SER A 82 2.59 12.60 1.61
N PHE A 83 3.34 12.48 2.70
CA PHE A 83 4.25 11.36 2.93
C PHE A 83 3.49 10.04 3.13
N LEU A 84 2.45 10.02 3.97
CA LEU A 84 1.60 8.84 4.16
C LEU A 84 0.89 8.44 2.87
N GLY A 85 0.41 9.41 2.09
CA GLY A 85 -0.18 9.18 0.78
C GLY A 85 0.80 8.62 -0.24
N ALA A 86 2.06 9.08 -0.23
CA ALA A 86 3.10 8.51 -1.08
C ALA A 86 3.43 7.05 -0.71
N ILE A 87 3.50 6.72 0.59
CA ILE A 87 3.68 5.34 1.07
C ILE A 87 2.50 4.46 0.64
N PHE A 88 1.27 4.96 0.82
CA PHE A 88 0.06 4.27 0.39
C PHE A 88 0.08 3.98 -1.11
N THR A 89 0.36 4.98 -1.94
CA THR A 89 0.41 4.81 -3.40
C THR A 89 1.54 3.89 -3.84
N MET A 90 2.75 4.05 -3.27
CA MET A 90 3.89 3.19 -3.55
C MET A 90 3.54 1.72 -3.31
N SER A 91 3.05 1.40 -2.11
CA SER A 91 2.70 0.03 -1.74
C SER A 91 1.56 -0.53 -2.59
N TYR A 92 0.54 0.28 -2.88
CA TYR A 92 -0.56 -0.10 -3.76
C TYR A 92 -0.07 -0.40 -5.19
N ALA A 93 0.79 0.46 -5.74
CA ALA A 93 1.32 0.32 -7.08
C ALA A 93 2.26 -0.89 -7.22
N MET A 94 3.01 -1.26 -6.17
CA MET A 94 3.81 -2.50 -6.15
C MET A 94 2.94 -3.75 -6.25
N ARG A 95 1.74 -3.72 -5.66
CA ARG A 95 0.83 -4.87 -5.59
C ARG A 95 0.26 -5.25 -6.95
N CYS A 96 -0.16 -4.27 -7.75
CA CYS A 96 -0.77 -4.50 -9.06
C CYS A 96 0.04 -5.45 -9.99
N PRO A 97 1.31 -5.16 -10.33
CA PRO A 97 2.11 -6.06 -11.15
C PRO A 97 2.45 -7.37 -10.42
N THR A 98 2.65 -7.34 -9.10
CA THR A 98 2.96 -8.56 -8.32
C THR A 98 1.82 -9.57 -8.39
N VAL A 99 0.57 -9.13 -8.22
CA VAL A 99 -0.62 -9.99 -8.30
C VAL A 99 -0.81 -10.51 -9.73
N PHE A 100 -0.55 -9.67 -10.74
CA PHE A 100 -0.57 -10.11 -12.13
C PHE A 100 0.44 -11.24 -12.39
N PHE A 101 1.70 -11.07 -11.98
CA PHE A 101 2.71 -12.11 -12.13
C PHE A 101 2.39 -13.36 -11.30
N LEU A 102 1.73 -13.22 -10.14
CA LEU A 102 1.26 -14.35 -9.35
C LEU A 102 0.15 -15.12 -10.08
N ALA A 103 -0.82 -14.43 -10.69
CA ALA A 103 -1.85 -15.06 -11.50
C ALA A 103 -1.22 -15.80 -12.70
N PHE A 104 -0.26 -15.16 -13.38
CA PHE A 104 0.47 -15.79 -14.48
C PHE A 104 1.30 -17.00 -14.01
N ASN A 105 1.93 -16.91 -12.85
CA ASN A 105 2.64 -18.03 -12.21
C ASN A 105 1.73 -19.24 -11.99
N ARG A 106 0.52 -19.02 -11.48
CA ARG A 106 -0.49 -20.08 -11.30
C ARG A 106 -1.00 -20.63 -12.62
N PHE A 107 -1.22 -19.78 -13.61
CA PHE A 107 -1.60 -20.20 -14.96
C PHE A 107 -0.56 -21.14 -15.58
N ILE A 108 0.72 -20.77 -15.57
CA ILE A 108 1.80 -21.62 -16.10
C ILE A 108 1.93 -22.93 -15.31
N ALA A 109 1.78 -22.89 -13.99
CA ALA A 109 1.84 -24.11 -13.18
C ALA A 109 0.75 -25.13 -13.55
N VAL A 110 -0.44 -24.67 -13.97
CA VAL A 110 -1.55 -25.54 -14.37
C VAL A 110 -1.43 -25.97 -15.84
N VAL A 111 -1.18 -25.02 -16.75
CA VAL A 111 -1.22 -25.29 -18.20
C VAL A 111 0.09 -25.90 -18.71
N PHE A 112 1.23 -25.45 -18.17
CA PHE A 112 2.57 -25.87 -18.62
C PHE A 112 3.50 -26.21 -17.44
N PRO A 113 3.16 -27.20 -16.60
CA PRO A 113 3.93 -27.52 -15.40
C PRO A 113 5.42 -27.83 -15.69
N LYS A 114 5.70 -28.50 -16.81
CA LYS A 114 7.08 -28.82 -17.25
C LYS A 114 7.93 -27.59 -17.61
N LYS A 115 7.30 -26.45 -17.91
CA LYS A 115 7.98 -25.19 -18.26
C LYS A 115 8.06 -24.23 -17.07
N MET A 116 7.63 -24.64 -15.88
CA MET A 116 7.55 -23.75 -14.73
C MET A 116 8.91 -23.21 -14.31
N ASP A 117 9.90 -24.09 -14.17
CA ASP A 117 11.26 -23.69 -13.81
C ASP A 117 11.95 -22.89 -14.92
N LEU A 118 11.54 -23.09 -16.18
CA LEU A 118 12.03 -22.29 -17.29
C LEU A 118 11.52 -20.84 -17.22
N ILE A 119 10.25 -20.61 -16.86
CA ILE A 119 9.63 -19.28 -16.86
C ILE A 119 9.85 -18.57 -15.51
N PHE A 120 9.72 -19.29 -14.40
CA PHE A 120 9.71 -18.78 -13.04
C PHE A 120 10.81 -19.38 -12.15
N ASP A 121 12.05 -19.39 -12.66
CA ASP A 121 13.23 -19.67 -11.84
C ASP A 121 13.41 -18.58 -10.75
N LYS A 122 14.20 -18.89 -9.73
CA LYS A 122 14.61 -17.97 -8.67
C LYS A 122 15.17 -16.66 -9.20
N LYS A 123 16.10 -16.69 -10.16
CA LYS A 123 16.70 -15.46 -10.69
C LYS A 123 15.66 -14.59 -11.38
N LYS A 124 14.81 -15.19 -12.23
CA LYS A 124 13.75 -14.50 -12.97
C LYS A 124 12.69 -13.92 -12.04
N THR A 125 12.27 -14.69 -11.03
CA THR A 125 11.32 -14.24 -10.02
C THR A 125 11.87 -13.03 -9.25
N MET A 126 13.15 -13.04 -8.87
CA MET A 126 13.77 -11.88 -8.19
C MET A 126 13.83 -10.64 -9.10
N ILE A 127 14.13 -10.80 -10.39
CA ILE A 127 14.10 -9.69 -11.36
C ILE A 127 12.70 -9.09 -11.45
N ILE A 128 11.66 -9.94 -11.53
CA ILE A 128 10.26 -9.49 -11.54
C ILE A 128 9.94 -8.68 -10.28
N LEU A 129 10.35 -9.16 -9.10
CA LEU A 129 10.13 -8.45 -7.84
C LEU A 129 10.85 -7.09 -7.80
N ILE A 130 12.07 -7.01 -8.32
CA ILE A 130 12.82 -5.75 -8.44
C ILE A 130 12.06 -4.79 -9.36
N LEU A 131 11.58 -5.24 -10.51
CA LEU A 131 10.79 -4.41 -11.42
C LEU A 131 9.49 -3.92 -10.77
N CYS A 132 8.78 -4.78 -10.04
CA CYS A 132 7.58 -4.38 -9.28
C CYS A 132 7.92 -3.33 -8.21
N SER A 133 9.06 -3.48 -7.53
CA SER A 133 9.56 -2.52 -6.54
C SER A 133 9.89 -1.17 -7.18
N LEU A 134 10.59 -1.18 -8.31
CA LEU A 134 10.95 0.04 -9.05
C LEU A 134 9.70 0.77 -9.57
N PHE A 135 8.72 0.05 -10.09
CA PHE A 135 7.45 0.63 -10.51
C PHE A 135 6.72 1.32 -9.36
N GLY A 136 6.67 0.67 -8.19
CA GLY A 136 6.14 1.26 -6.97
C GLY A 136 6.91 2.47 -6.46
N ALA A 137 8.23 2.39 -6.44
CA ALA A 137 9.10 3.48 -6.03
C ALA A 137 8.94 4.70 -6.96
N PHE A 138 8.83 4.47 -8.27
CA PHE A 138 8.57 5.51 -9.26
C PHE A 138 7.23 6.21 -9.01
N THR A 139 6.15 5.46 -8.79
CA THR A 139 4.83 6.03 -8.47
C THR A 139 4.81 6.75 -7.13
N GLY A 140 5.53 6.24 -6.12
CA GLY A 140 5.74 6.94 -4.85
C GLY A 140 6.51 8.25 -5.01
N ALA A 141 7.57 8.26 -5.82
CA ALA A 141 8.35 9.46 -6.12
C ALA A 141 7.52 10.52 -6.87
N LEU A 142 6.69 10.10 -7.84
CA LEU A 142 5.72 11.00 -8.48
C LEU A 142 4.76 11.62 -7.46
N CYS A 143 4.32 10.84 -6.45
CA CYS A 143 3.48 11.35 -5.37
C CYS A 143 4.16 12.43 -4.52
N LEU A 144 5.48 12.31 -4.33
CA LEU A 144 6.28 13.27 -3.58
C LEU A 144 6.69 14.50 -4.41
N SER A 145 6.82 14.36 -5.73
CA SER A 145 7.11 15.46 -6.67
C SER A 145 6.06 16.58 -6.60
N GLY A 146 4.80 16.20 -6.31
CA GLY A 146 3.71 17.14 -6.11
C GLY A 146 2.86 17.43 -7.35
N GLU A 147 3.19 16.85 -8.51
CA GLU A 147 2.35 16.89 -9.71
C GLU A 147 1.02 16.15 -9.49
N ILE A 148 1.11 14.96 -8.90
CA ILE A 148 -0.02 14.12 -8.49
C ILE A 148 0.21 13.82 -7.02
N ARG A 149 -0.62 14.32 -6.10
CA ARG A 149 -0.50 13.98 -4.67
C ARG A 149 -1.60 13.02 -4.27
N SER A 150 -1.28 12.07 -3.41
CA SER A 150 -2.27 11.26 -2.69
C SER A 150 -2.38 11.82 -1.28
N MET A 151 -3.59 12.13 -0.83
CA MET A 151 -3.82 12.70 0.50
C MET A 151 -4.96 11.99 1.21
N TRP A 152 -4.82 11.84 2.53
CA TRP A 152 -5.86 11.37 3.42
C TRP A 152 -6.89 12.48 3.63
N ASN A 153 -8.16 12.15 3.40
CA ASN A 153 -9.29 12.98 3.82
C ASN A 153 -9.94 12.33 5.06
N PRO A 154 -9.93 13.00 6.23
CA PRO A 154 -10.60 12.47 7.41
C PRO A 154 -12.14 12.57 7.36
N TYR A 155 -12.72 13.49 6.60
CA TYR A 155 -14.17 13.64 6.46
C TYR A 155 -14.79 12.53 5.60
N ILE A 156 -14.04 12.09 4.60
CA ILE A 156 -14.37 10.92 3.78
C ILE A 156 -13.17 9.99 3.92
N PRO A 157 -13.17 9.04 4.86
CA PRO A 157 -11.98 8.31 5.30
C PRO A 157 -11.37 7.44 4.19
N LYS A 158 -10.64 8.11 3.29
CA LYS A 158 -9.99 7.55 2.12
C LYS A 158 -8.80 8.40 1.72
N PHE A 159 -7.81 7.75 1.12
CA PHE A 159 -6.83 8.45 0.30
C PHE A 159 -7.46 8.83 -1.04
N TYR A 160 -7.21 10.06 -1.49
CA TYR A 160 -7.66 10.55 -2.78
C TYR A 160 -6.51 11.22 -3.54
N PHE A 161 -6.55 11.13 -4.86
CA PHE A 161 -5.61 11.83 -5.71
C PHE A 161 -6.05 13.28 -5.92
N THR A 162 -5.10 14.20 -5.83
CA THR A 162 -5.28 15.61 -6.12
C THR A 162 -4.18 16.07 -7.08
N SER A 163 -4.58 16.76 -8.15
CA SER A 163 -3.65 17.47 -9.01
C SER A 163 -3.24 18.80 -8.36
N GLY A 164 -2.02 19.27 -8.63
CA GLY A 164 -1.45 20.47 -7.99
C GLY A 164 -2.29 21.75 -8.06
N PHE A 165 -3.32 21.80 -8.92
CA PHE A 165 -4.19 22.97 -9.11
C PHE A 165 -5.02 23.36 -7.88
N TYR A 166 -5.35 22.41 -6.99
CA TYR A 166 -6.17 22.69 -5.80
C TYR A 166 -5.41 23.34 -4.63
N TYR A 167 -4.06 23.28 -4.62
CA TYR A 167 -3.24 23.87 -3.55
C TYR A 167 -2.94 25.36 -3.76
N THR A 168 -2.96 25.87 -4.98
CA THR A 168 -2.87 27.31 -5.21
C THR A 168 -4.09 28.02 -4.63
N ILE A 169 -5.25 27.35 -4.61
CA ILE A 169 -6.48 27.89 -4.05
C ILE A 169 -6.54 27.69 -2.55
N THR A 170 -6.15 26.52 -2.02
CA THR A 170 -6.22 26.23 -0.57
C THR A 170 -5.04 26.78 0.24
N GLY A 171 -3.84 26.96 -0.34
CA GLY A 171 -2.73 27.66 0.30
C GLY A 171 -3.06 29.13 0.62
N LEU A 172 -3.94 29.75 -0.18
CA LEU A 172 -4.48 31.08 0.10
C LEU A 172 -5.37 31.16 1.37
N TRP A 173 -5.84 30.01 1.88
CA TRP A 173 -6.66 29.93 3.09
C TRP A 173 -5.87 29.58 4.36
N TRP A 174 -4.59 29.18 4.21
CA TRP A 174 -3.70 28.94 5.35
C TRP A 174 -2.78 30.14 5.67
N ASP A 175 -2.66 31.10 4.75
CA ASP A 175 -1.92 32.36 4.93
C ASP A 175 -2.81 33.53 5.42
N LYS A 176 -3.92 33.25 6.12
CA LYS A 176 -4.72 34.27 6.82
C LYS A 176 -4.99 33.89 8.27
#